data_AF-A0A133U874-F1
#
_entry.id   AF-A0A133U874-F1
#
_cell.length_a   1.000
_cell.length_b   1.000
_cell.length_c   1.000
_cell.angle_alpha   90.00
_cell.angle_beta   90.00
_cell.angle_gamma   90.00
#
_symmetry.space_group_name_H-M   'P 1'
#
loop_
_entity.id
_entity.type
_entity.pdbx_description
1 polymer ?
#
loop_
_entity_poly.entity_id
_entity_poly.type
_entity_poly.pdbx_seq_one_letter_code
_entity_poly.pdbx_strand_id
1 'polypeptide(L)'
;MRGGEFSDEEWKKFWRYKVIYVIATEDKVILDFVITDPKPPSSWLIPIFKRIKQRLGEENIERVVSDGDTAIIKAVDAVLPNAVHGFCIFHQLKNLTKKFLEKFDNIDDLPTWGATLYEKGQKLIKAKNVKEATKRQKELEMVFDDSSARGSRRRFENKVQRFLKDKYRENIKHLKKGFVPSTNNVMEQIFSFFSDFTYQAKSFKTKSGLKNWAANTFNNWNHRKFNTGKHSGLSPLDIARKKGPPPKVKR
;
A
#
# COMPACT_ATOMS: atom_id res chain seq x y z
N MET A 1 16.86 4.60 -11.23
CA MET A 1 18.06 5.31 -10.75
C MET A 1 18.80 4.40 -9.79
N ARG A 2 20.13 4.49 -9.85
CA ARG A 2 21.12 3.56 -9.29
C ARG A 2 21.13 3.60 -7.75
N GLY A 3 21.38 2.44 -7.14
CA GLY A 3 21.68 2.32 -5.71
C GLY A 3 23.07 2.86 -5.42
N GLY A 4 23.18 4.17 -5.22
CA GLY A 4 24.33 4.74 -4.50
C GLY A 4 24.07 4.59 -2.99
N GLU A 5 25.09 4.12 -2.27
CA GLU A 5 25.09 4.20 -0.81
C GLU A 5 25.15 5.68 -0.39
N PHE A 6 24.43 6.01 0.68
CA PHE A 6 24.37 7.37 1.21
C PHE A 6 25.71 7.75 1.84
N SER A 7 26.07 9.03 1.74
CA SER A 7 27.19 9.62 2.46
C SER A 7 26.94 9.68 3.98
N ASP A 8 28.00 9.79 4.79
CA ASP A 8 27.90 9.86 6.25
C ASP A 8 27.06 11.06 6.76
N GLU A 9 27.01 12.16 5.99
CA GLU A 9 26.16 13.32 6.30
C GLU A 9 24.67 13.05 6.00
N GLU A 10 24.38 12.33 4.93
CA GLU A 10 23.03 11.82 4.64
C GLU A 10 22.60 10.80 5.71
N TRP A 11 23.52 9.93 6.15
CA TRP A 11 23.31 9.02 7.29
C TRP A 11 23.03 9.76 8.60
N LYS A 12 23.79 10.82 8.93
CA LYS A 12 23.57 11.65 10.14
C LYS A 12 22.20 12.33 10.17
N LYS A 13 21.64 12.69 9.00
CA LYS A 13 20.24 13.16 8.93
C LYS A 13 19.26 12.06 9.33
N PHE A 14 19.47 10.81 8.91
CA PHE A 14 18.57 9.69 9.24
C PHE A 14 18.64 9.22 10.70
N TRP A 15 19.76 9.38 11.39
CA TRP A 15 19.92 8.96 12.80
C TRP A 15 18.89 9.57 13.76
N ARG A 16 18.35 10.75 13.43
CA ARG A 16 17.30 11.43 14.21
C ARG A 16 15.88 10.98 13.86
N TYR A 17 15.67 10.36 12.70
CA TYR A 17 14.34 9.94 12.27
C TYR A 17 14.13 8.48 12.64
N LYS A 18 13.03 8.19 13.32
CA LYS A 18 12.56 6.82 13.53
C LYS A 18 11.35 6.57 12.63
N VAL A 19 11.24 5.34 12.14
CA VAL A 19 10.09 4.89 11.34
C VAL A 19 9.28 3.93 12.20
N ILE A 20 7.95 4.07 12.14
CA ILE A 20 7.03 3.13 12.77
C ILE A 20 6.46 2.23 11.68
N TYR A 21 6.84 0.96 11.71
CA TYR A 21 6.20 -0.07 10.91
C TYR A 21 4.96 -0.55 11.66
N VAL A 22 3.79 -0.47 11.01
CA VAL A 22 2.49 -0.80 11.59
C VAL A 22 1.89 -1.95 10.77
N ILE A 23 1.33 -2.95 11.44
CA ILE A 23 0.62 -4.05 10.79
C ILE A 23 -0.84 -3.98 11.22
N ALA A 24 -1.74 -3.96 10.23
CA ALA A 24 -3.18 -3.92 10.44
C ALA A 24 -3.91 -4.93 9.57
N THR A 25 -5.08 -5.36 10.01
CA THR A 25 -6.00 -6.21 9.24
C THR A 25 -6.75 -5.40 8.18
N GLU A 26 -7.42 -6.08 7.24
CA GLU A 26 -8.33 -5.42 6.29
C GLU A 26 -9.47 -4.63 6.95
N ASP A 27 -9.86 -5.03 8.17
CA ASP A 27 -10.87 -4.37 9.01
C ASP A 27 -10.32 -3.16 9.77
N LYS A 28 -9.09 -2.74 9.45
CA LYS A 28 -8.40 -1.61 10.06
C LYS A 28 -8.08 -1.82 11.53
N VAL A 29 -8.02 -3.07 12.00
CA VAL A 29 -7.54 -3.37 13.35
C VAL A 29 -6.02 -3.37 13.31
N ILE A 30 -5.39 -2.48 14.08
CA ILE A 30 -3.94 -2.47 14.24
C ILE A 30 -3.56 -3.63 15.16
N LEU A 31 -2.75 -4.54 14.66
CA LEU A 31 -2.35 -5.76 15.35
C LEU A 31 -1.10 -5.54 16.19
N ASP A 32 -0.10 -4.86 15.63
CA ASP A 32 1.18 -4.61 16.27
C ASP A 32 1.94 -3.50 15.54
N PHE A 33 3.03 -3.02 16.14
CA PHE A 33 3.97 -2.09 15.53
C PHE A 33 5.41 -2.31 16.01
N VAL A 34 6.36 -1.77 15.24
CA VAL A 34 7.77 -1.72 15.63
C VAL A 34 8.38 -0.40 15.21
N ILE A 35 9.21 0.15 16.09
CA ILE A 35 9.95 1.39 15.85
C ILE A 35 11.38 1.02 15.48
N THR A 36 11.80 1.42 14.29
CA THR A 36 13.13 1.13 13.75
C THR A 36 13.79 2.40 13.22
N ASP A 37 15.03 2.25 12.78
CA ASP A 37 15.64 3.20 11.87
C ASP A 37 15.02 3.10 10.47
N PRO A 38 15.14 4.14 9.63
CA PRO A 38 14.76 4.09 8.23
C PRO A 38 15.55 2.98 7.51
N LYS A 39 14.86 2.20 6.64
CA LYS A 39 15.45 1.09 5.88
C LYS A 39 16.16 0.06 6.79
N PRO A 40 15.46 -0.49 7.80
CA PRO A 40 16.08 -1.46 8.70
C PRO A 40 16.40 -2.77 7.95
N PRO A 41 17.38 -3.55 8.42
CA PRO A 41 17.53 -4.92 7.94
C PRO A 41 16.28 -5.75 8.28
N SER A 42 15.94 -6.74 7.45
CA SER A 42 14.73 -7.57 7.63
C SER A 42 14.67 -8.27 9.00
N SER A 43 15.82 -8.61 9.57
CA SER A 43 15.92 -9.24 10.90
C SER A 43 15.27 -8.41 12.01
N TRP A 44 15.20 -7.09 11.87
CA TRP A 44 14.54 -6.21 12.83
C TRP A 44 13.02 -6.25 12.74
N LEU A 45 12.48 -6.67 11.59
CA LEU A 45 11.04 -6.83 11.38
C LEU A 45 10.55 -8.26 11.67
N ILE A 46 11.43 -9.25 11.73
CA ILE A 46 11.07 -10.64 12.10
C ILE A 46 10.29 -10.72 13.43
N PRO A 47 10.69 -10.02 14.52
CA PRO A 47 9.99 -10.14 15.81
C PRO A 47 8.52 -9.73 15.76
N ILE A 48 8.14 -8.71 14.97
CA ILE A 48 6.75 -8.27 14.88
C ILE A 48 5.89 -9.32 14.15
N PHE A 49 6.41 -9.91 13.06
CA PHE A 49 5.71 -10.98 12.37
C PHE A 49 5.58 -12.24 13.23
N LYS A 50 6.59 -12.58 14.04
CA LYS A 50 6.51 -13.71 14.99
C LYS A 50 5.39 -13.52 16.01
N ARG A 51 5.25 -12.32 16.58
CA ARG A 51 4.16 -12.00 17.52
C ARG A 51 2.80 -12.12 16.85
N ILE A 52 2.66 -11.67 15.60
CA ILE A 52 1.40 -11.75 14.86
C ILE A 52 1.05 -13.20 14.53
N LYS A 53 2.02 -13.98 14.05
CA LYS A 53 1.87 -15.43 13.83
C LYS A 53 1.40 -16.14 15.09
N GLN A 54 2.01 -15.83 16.24
CA GLN A 54 1.64 -16.41 17.53
C GLN A 54 0.21 -16.01 17.95
N ARG A 55 -0.21 -14.76 17.70
CA ARG A 55 -1.55 -14.27 18.07
C ARG A 55 -2.67 -14.81 17.19
N LEU A 56 -2.41 -14.95 15.88
CA LEU A 56 -3.45 -15.30 14.91
C LEU A 56 -3.43 -16.76 14.47
N GLY A 57 -2.31 -17.47 14.61
CA GLY A 57 -2.07 -18.72 13.89
C GLY A 57 -1.68 -18.45 12.43
N GLU A 58 -0.73 -19.22 11.91
CA GLU A 58 -0.24 -19.03 10.53
C GLU A 58 -1.30 -19.36 9.49
N GLU A 59 -2.11 -20.39 9.77
CA GLU A 59 -3.20 -20.87 8.93
C GLU A 59 -4.29 -19.83 8.71
N ASN A 60 -4.39 -18.82 9.59
CA ASN A 60 -5.36 -17.74 9.50
C ASN A 60 -4.80 -16.50 8.79
N ILE A 61 -3.54 -16.55 8.33
CA ILE A 61 -2.88 -15.44 7.62
C ILE A 61 -2.69 -15.84 6.15
N GLU A 62 -3.71 -15.61 5.34
CA GLU A 62 -3.68 -15.96 3.91
C GLU A 62 -2.81 -15.02 3.08
N ARG A 63 -2.70 -13.74 3.48
CA ARG A 63 -2.05 -12.71 2.68
C ARG A 63 -1.44 -11.60 3.52
N VAL A 64 -0.27 -11.14 3.10
CA VAL A 64 0.36 -9.90 3.59
C VAL A 64 0.52 -8.91 2.44
N VAL A 65 -0.01 -7.70 2.59
CA VAL A 65 0.10 -6.64 1.58
C VAL A 65 1.02 -5.54 2.08
N SER A 66 2.04 -5.19 1.30
CA SER A 66 2.98 -4.10 1.62
C SER A 66 3.23 -3.18 0.42
N ASP A 67 3.98 -2.11 0.61
CA ASP A 67 4.45 -1.23 -0.47
C ASP A 67 5.59 -1.83 -1.32
N GLY A 68 6.03 -3.05 -0.99
CA GLY A 68 7.10 -3.75 -1.70
C GLY A 68 8.51 -3.50 -1.12
N ASP A 69 8.62 -2.96 0.10
CA ASP A 69 9.89 -2.89 0.84
C ASP A 69 10.53 -4.29 0.97
N THR A 70 11.79 -4.40 0.56
CA THR A 70 12.52 -5.67 0.56
C THR A 70 12.76 -6.21 1.97
N ALA A 71 12.89 -5.35 2.98
CA ALA A 71 13.03 -5.76 4.36
C ALA A 71 11.73 -6.42 4.88
N ILE A 72 10.58 -5.85 4.53
CA ILE A 72 9.26 -6.43 4.85
C ILE A 72 9.14 -7.79 4.17
N ILE A 73 9.36 -7.85 2.86
CA ILE A 73 9.26 -9.08 2.07
C ILE A 73 10.07 -10.21 2.70
N LYS A 74 11.37 -9.98 2.95
CA LYS A 74 12.26 -10.99 3.52
C LYS A 74 11.84 -11.42 4.93
N ALA A 75 11.30 -10.51 5.74
CA ALA A 75 10.84 -10.82 7.08
C ALA A 75 9.55 -11.67 7.07
N VAL A 76 8.64 -11.40 6.13
CA VAL A 76 7.42 -12.19 5.96
C VAL A 76 7.77 -13.56 5.40
N ASP A 77 8.63 -13.67 4.37
CA ASP A 77 9.07 -14.97 3.81
C ASP A 77 9.67 -15.89 4.90
N ALA A 78 10.41 -15.29 5.85
CA ALA A 78 11.05 -16.03 6.94
C ALA A 78 10.07 -16.51 8.03
N VAL A 79 8.89 -15.90 8.18
CA VAL A 79 7.98 -16.16 9.32
C VAL A 79 6.64 -16.76 8.88
N LEU A 80 6.13 -16.32 7.73
CA LEU A 80 4.82 -16.65 7.17
C LEU A 80 4.98 -17.18 5.73
N PRO A 81 5.74 -18.27 5.52
CA PRO A 81 6.04 -18.78 4.17
C PRO A 81 4.79 -19.22 3.38
N ASN A 82 3.68 -19.50 4.07
CA ASN A 82 2.42 -19.90 3.43
C ASN A 82 1.53 -18.71 3.03
N ALA A 83 1.84 -17.49 3.50
CA ALA A 83 1.04 -16.32 3.18
C ALA A 83 1.36 -15.83 1.76
N VAL A 84 0.34 -15.51 0.98
CA VAL A 84 0.52 -14.84 -0.31
C VAL A 84 1.02 -13.43 -0.07
N HIS A 85 2.12 -13.05 -0.72
CA HIS A 85 2.61 -11.67 -0.65
C HIS A 85 1.91 -10.83 -1.72
N GLY A 86 1.31 -9.73 -1.28
CA GLY A 86 0.72 -8.73 -2.16
C GLY A 86 1.50 -7.42 -2.13
N PHE A 87 1.45 -6.68 -3.22
CA PHE A 87 1.93 -5.30 -3.24
C PHE A 87 0.75 -4.33 -3.41
N CYS A 88 0.77 -3.24 -2.65
CA CYS A 88 -0.30 -2.27 -2.62
C CYS A 88 -0.31 -1.42 -3.91
N ILE A 89 -1.40 -1.51 -4.67
CA ILE A 89 -1.60 -0.70 -5.89
C ILE A 89 -2.46 0.54 -5.67
N PHE A 90 -2.94 0.78 -4.44
CA PHE A 90 -3.82 1.91 -4.13
C PHE A 90 -3.20 3.25 -4.56
N HIS A 91 -1.94 3.49 -4.20
CA HIS A 91 -1.22 4.71 -4.61
C HIS A 91 -1.06 4.85 -6.12
N GLN A 92 -0.88 3.74 -6.84
CA GLN A 92 -0.79 3.76 -8.29
C GLN A 92 -2.13 4.16 -8.91
N LEU A 93 -3.23 3.58 -8.43
CA LEU A 93 -4.58 3.93 -8.86
C LEU A 93 -4.91 5.39 -8.52
N LYS A 94 -4.63 5.85 -7.29
CA LYS A 94 -4.82 7.25 -6.87
C LYS A 94 -4.04 8.22 -7.76
N ASN A 95 -2.79 7.90 -8.11
CA ASN A 95 -1.97 8.71 -8.99
C ASN A 95 -2.47 8.70 -10.44
N LEU A 96 -3.05 7.59 -10.91
CA LEU A 96 -3.72 7.55 -12.21
C LEU A 96 -4.94 8.47 -12.20
N THR A 97 -5.83 8.32 -11.21
CA THR A 97 -7.02 9.17 -11.01
C THR A 97 -6.66 10.64 -10.96
N LYS A 98 -5.63 11.01 -10.17
CA LYS A 98 -5.15 12.40 -10.08
C LYS A 98 -4.76 12.96 -11.45
N LYS A 99 -4.06 12.19 -12.29
CA LYS A 99 -3.67 12.65 -13.63
C LYS A 99 -4.89 12.97 -14.49
N PHE A 100 -5.93 12.15 -14.43
CA PHE A 100 -7.17 12.42 -15.14
C PHE A 100 -7.87 13.65 -14.58
N LEU A 101 -7.91 13.81 -13.25
CA LEU A 101 -8.50 14.98 -12.60
C LEU A 101 -7.73 16.29 -12.86
N GLU A 102 -6.45 16.24 -13.22
CA GLU A 102 -5.69 17.42 -13.67
C GLU A 102 -6.13 17.92 -15.05
N LYS A 103 -6.88 17.12 -15.80
CA LYS A 103 -7.37 17.47 -17.14
C LYS A 103 -8.90 17.57 -17.22
N PHE A 104 -9.59 16.76 -16.43
CA PHE A 104 -11.04 16.62 -16.42
C PHE A 104 -11.53 16.89 -15.00
N ASP A 105 -12.65 17.58 -14.83
CA ASP A 105 -13.13 17.92 -13.49
C ASP A 105 -13.72 16.71 -12.76
N ASN A 106 -14.20 15.70 -13.51
CA ASN A 106 -14.81 14.50 -12.96
C ASN A 106 -14.36 13.24 -13.74
N ILE A 107 -14.04 12.17 -13.00
CA ILE A 107 -13.73 10.86 -13.59
C ILE A 107 -14.96 10.10 -14.07
N ASP A 108 -16.14 10.45 -13.58
CA ASP A 108 -17.40 9.84 -13.99
C ASP A 108 -17.95 10.45 -15.30
N ASP A 109 -17.38 11.58 -15.73
CA ASP A 109 -17.75 12.31 -16.95
C ASP A 109 -16.57 12.45 -17.92
N LEU A 110 -15.91 11.33 -18.20
CA LEU A 110 -14.80 11.30 -19.16
C LEU A 110 -15.33 11.15 -20.58
N PRO A 111 -14.72 11.84 -21.58
CA PRO A 111 -15.00 11.53 -22.98
C PRO A 111 -14.63 10.06 -23.27
N THR A 112 -15.30 9.43 -24.24
CA THR A 112 -15.18 7.98 -24.52
C THR A 112 -13.72 7.49 -24.59
N TRP A 113 -12.85 8.22 -25.30
CA TRP A 113 -11.43 7.88 -25.41
C TRP A 113 -10.70 7.95 -24.05
N GLY A 114 -11.07 8.91 -23.20
CA GLY A 114 -10.54 9.10 -21.86
C GLY A 114 -10.99 7.97 -20.93
N ALA A 115 -12.27 7.61 -20.98
CA ALA A 115 -12.82 6.49 -20.22
C ALA A 115 -12.13 5.17 -20.60
N THR A 116 -11.97 4.89 -21.91
CA THR A 116 -11.25 3.70 -22.39
C THR A 116 -9.80 3.67 -21.91
N LEU A 117 -9.08 4.80 -22.00
CA LEU A 117 -7.71 4.90 -21.53
C LEU A 117 -7.60 4.69 -20.02
N TYR A 118 -8.51 5.29 -19.25
CA TYR A 118 -8.56 5.16 -17.80
C TYR A 118 -8.81 3.71 -17.37
N GLU A 119 -9.83 3.07 -17.96
CA GLU A 119 -10.20 1.68 -17.69
C GLU A 119 -9.04 0.72 -18.01
N LYS A 120 -8.42 0.85 -19.19
CA LYS A 120 -7.27 0.01 -19.57
C LYS A 120 -6.06 0.25 -18.66
N GLY A 121 -5.82 1.50 -18.26
CA GLY A 121 -4.79 1.85 -17.27
C GLY A 121 -5.03 1.18 -15.92
N GLN A 122 -6.28 1.17 -15.44
CA GLN A 122 -6.66 0.45 -14.22
C GLN A 122 -6.46 -1.06 -14.36
N LYS A 123 -6.86 -1.65 -15.51
CA LYS A 123 -6.66 -3.08 -15.79
C LYS A 123 -5.18 -3.47 -15.80
N LEU A 124 -4.30 -2.63 -16.36
CA LEU A 124 -2.85 -2.84 -16.31
C LEU A 124 -2.33 -2.87 -14.88
N ILE A 125 -2.71 -1.88 -14.06
CA ILE A 125 -2.27 -1.78 -12.66
C ILE A 125 -2.77 -2.97 -11.83
N LYS A 126 -3.98 -3.45 -12.10
CA LYS A 126 -4.63 -4.58 -11.39
C LYS A 126 -4.22 -5.97 -11.91
N ALA A 127 -3.41 -6.06 -12.96
CA ALA A 127 -3.07 -7.33 -13.60
C ALA A 127 -2.37 -8.30 -12.64
N LYS A 128 -2.92 -9.51 -12.47
CA LYS A 128 -2.56 -10.43 -11.38
C LYS A 128 -1.29 -11.24 -11.63
N ASN A 129 -0.82 -11.29 -12.88
CA ASN A 129 0.35 -12.06 -13.28
C ASN A 129 1.04 -11.41 -14.48
N VAL A 130 2.27 -11.87 -14.78
CA VAL A 130 3.10 -11.35 -15.86
C VAL A 130 2.42 -11.46 -17.23
N LYS A 131 1.70 -12.57 -17.49
CA LYS A 131 1.00 -12.81 -18.76
C LYS A 131 -0.12 -11.79 -18.96
N GLU A 132 -0.95 -11.59 -17.94
CA GLU A 132 -2.02 -10.59 -17.95
C GLU A 132 -1.44 -9.18 -18.11
N ALA A 133 -0.43 -8.81 -17.31
CA ALA A 133 0.19 -7.49 -17.36
C ALA A 133 0.76 -7.19 -18.76
N THR A 134 1.46 -8.16 -19.38
CA THR A 134 1.98 -8.04 -20.74
C THR A 134 0.85 -7.87 -21.76
N LYS A 135 -0.24 -8.62 -21.63
CA LYS A 135 -1.42 -8.48 -22.51
C LYS A 135 -2.01 -7.08 -22.38
N ARG A 136 -2.23 -6.57 -21.17
CA ARG A 136 -2.77 -5.23 -20.91
C ARG A 136 -1.85 -4.12 -21.43
N GLN A 137 -0.53 -4.30 -21.33
CA GLN A 137 0.44 -3.35 -21.86
C GLN A 137 0.33 -3.24 -23.39
N LYS A 138 0.22 -4.36 -24.10
CA LYS A 138 -0.01 -4.37 -25.55
C LYS A 138 -1.34 -3.71 -25.93
N GLU A 139 -2.42 -4.03 -25.21
CA GLU A 139 -3.74 -3.40 -25.41
C GLU A 139 -3.71 -1.87 -25.21
N LEU A 140 -2.82 -1.36 -24.36
CA LEU A 140 -2.61 0.07 -24.16
C LEU A 140 -1.74 0.68 -25.25
N GLU A 141 -0.70 -0.01 -25.70
CA GLU A 141 0.16 0.44 -26.80
C GLU A 141 -0.66 0.70 -28.07
N MET A 142 -1.55 -0.23 -28.44
CA MET A 142 -2.48 -0.04 -29.56
C MET A 142 -3.33 1.24 -29.41
N VAL A 143 -3.85 1.53 -28.21
CA VAL A 143 -4.63 2.75 -27.96
C VAL A 143 -3.80 4.03 -28.18
N PHE A 144 -2.51 4.00 -27.86
CA PHE A 144 -1.62 5.15 -28.05
C PHE A 144 -1.13 5.30 -29.49
N ASP A 145 -0.99 4.18 -30.20
CA ASP A 145 -0.54 4.11 -31.59
C ASP A 145 -1.66 4.50 -32.57
N ASP A 146 -2.90 4.06 -32.31
CA ASP A 146 -4.09 4.41 -33.10
C ASP A 146 -4.61 5.84 -32.82
N SER A 147 -4.01 6.55 -31.87
CA SER A 147 -4.47 7.88 -31.48
C SER A 147 -4.08 8.95 -32.51
N SER A 148 -5.08 9.52 -33.19
CA SER A 148 -4.94 10.71 -34.04
C SER A 148 -4.86 12.03 -33.26
N ALA A 149 -4.73 11.97 -31.92
CA ALA A 149 -4.74 13.13 -31.05
C ALA A 149 -3.63 14.13 -31.36
N ARG A 150 -3.96 15.42 -31.32
CA ARG A 150 -3.01 16.54 -31.44
C ARG A 150 -3.11 17.49 -30.25
N GLY A 151 -2.14 18.40 -30.14
CA GLY A 151 -2.15 19.48 -29.16
C GLY A 151 -2.26 19.01 -27.70
N SER A 152 -3.19 19.60 -26.95
CA SER A 152 -3.38 19.34 -25.52
C SER A 152 -3.81 17.89 -25.21
N ARG A 153 -4.49 17.22 -26.16
CA ARG A 153 -4.85 15.80 -26.03
C ARG A 153 -3.62 14.90 -26.09
N ARG A 154 -2.77 15.06 -27.10
CA ARG A 154 -1.54 14.25 -27.23
C ARG A 154 -0.59 14.43 -26.07
N ARG A 155 -0.42 15.68 -25.58
CA ARG A 155 0.42 15.95 -24.39
C ARG A 155 -0.06 15.19 -23.16
N PHE A 156 -1.38 15.15 -22.94
CA PHE A 156 -1.99 14.39 -21.86
C PHE A 156 -1.80 12.88 -22.03
N GLU A 157 -2.10 12.34 -23.22
CA GLU A 157 -1.93 10.91 -23.52
C GLU A 157 -0.48 10.47 -23.27
N ASN A 158 0.50 11.25 -23.73
CA ASN A 158 1.92 10.97 -23.47
C ASN A 158 2.27 10.96 -21.98
N LYS A 159 1.67 11.85 -21.18
CA LYS A 159 1.87 11.89 -19.72
C LYS A 159 1.32 10.63 -19.05
N VAL A 160 0.13 10.17 -19.48
CA VAL A 160 -0.48 8.94 -18.98
C VAL A 160 0.30 7.71 -19.45
N GLN A 161 0.70 7.66 -20.72
CA GLN A 161 1.51 6.58 -21.30
C GLN A 161 2.82 6.38 -20.54
N ARG A 162 3.56 7.46 -20.28
CA ARG A 162 4.81 7.41 -19.52
C ARG A 162 4.59 6.81 -18.13
N PHE A 163 3.57 7.31 -17.43
CA PHE A 163 3.21 6.80 -16.11
C PHE A 163 2.86 5.31 -16.13
N LEU A 164 2.02 4.86 -17.06
CA LEU A 164 1.61 3.46 -17.16
C LEU A 164 2.79 2.54 -17.55
N LYS A 165 3.69 2.99 -18.45
CA LYS A 165 4.91 2.25 -18.78
C LYS A 165 5.83 2.08 -17.56
N ASP A 166 5.96 3.11 -16.73
CA ASP A 166 6.75 3.03 -15.50
C ASP A 166 6.10 2.07 -14.50
N LYS A 167 4.78 2.13 -14.31
CA LYS A 167 4.04 1.19 -13.44
C LYS A 167 4.07 -0.25 -13.93
N TYR A 168 3.99 -0.48 -15.23
CA TYR A 168 4.21 -1.81 -15.80
C TYR A 168 5.59 -2.36 -15.45
N ARG A 169 6.66 -1.56 -15.64
CA ARG A 169 8.03 -1.97 -15.33
C ARG A 169 8.25 -2.28 -13.84
N GLU A 170 7.64 -1.49 -12.96
CA GLU A 170 7.67 -1.72 -11.51
C GLU A 170 6.89 -3.00 -11.15
N ASN A 171 5.64 -3.10 -11.59
CA ASN A 171 4.74 -4.20 -11.21
C ASN A 171 5.25 -5.55 -11.73
N ILE A 172 5.83 -5.62 -12.93
CA ILE A 172 6.43 -6.85 -13.45
C ILE A 172 7.53 -7.40 -12.53
N LYS A 173 8.32 -6.54 -11.88
CA LYS A 173 9.35 -6.99 -10.93
C LYS A 173 8.73 -7.68 -9.71
N HIS A 174 7.58 -7.19 -9.23
CA HIS A 174 6.85 -7.78 -8.12
C HIS A 174 6.13 -9.06 -8.55
N LEU A 175 5.45 -9.04 -9.70
CA LEU A 175 4.75 -10.20 -10.28
C LEU A 175 5.70 -11.37 -10.54
N LYS A 176 6.92 -11.11 -11.04
CA LYS A 176 7.96 -12.14 -11.25
C LYS A 176 8.44 -12.78 -9.94
N LYS A 177 8.29 -12.10 -8.81
CA LYS A 177 8.58 -12.62 -7.46
C LYS A 177 7.38 -13.32 -6.83
N GLY A 178 6.29 -13.53 -7.60
CA GLY A 178 5.06 -14.15 -7.12
C GLY A 178 4.12 -13.20 -6.37
N PHE A 179 4.40 -11.89 -6.33
CA PHE A 179 3.55 -10.96 -5.61
C PHE A 179 2.32 -10.57 -6.42
N VAL A 180 1.15 -10.57 -5.78
CA VAL A 180 -0.12 -10.26 -6.43
C VAL A 180 -0.55 -8.81 -6.11
N PRO A 181 -1.00 -8.01 -7.09
CA PRO A 181 -1.51 -6.69 -6.80
C PRO A 181 -2.71 -6.77 -5.87
N SER A 182 -2.71 -5.93 -4.85
CA SER A 182 -3.85 -5.79 -3.95
C SER A 182 -4.14 -4.33 -3.68
N THR A 183 -5.41 -4.00 -3.62
CA THR A 183 -5.89 -2.67 -3.23
C THR A 183 -6.39 -2.77 -1.81
N ASN A 184 -5.71 -2.12 -0.88
CA ASN A 184 -6.31 -1.72 0.38
C ASN A 184 -6.03 -0.21 0.55
N ASN A 185 -7.01 0.51 1.11
CA ASN A 185 -6.79 1.90 1.56
C ASN A 185 -6.61 1.95 3.07
N VAL A 186 -6.45 0.78 3.70
CA VAL A 186 -6.51 0.59 5.14
C VAL A 186 -5.43 1.42 5.81
N MET A 187 -4.19 1.30 5.33
CA MET A 187 -3.06 2.02 5.91
C MET A 187 -3.23 3.53 5.71
N GLU A 188 -3.75 3.98 4.58
CA GLU A 188 -3.97 5.40 4.29
C GLU A 188 -5.10 5.98 5.15
N GLN A 189 -6.17 5.23 5.39
CA GLN A 189 -7.24 5.66 6.30
C GLN A 189 -6.74 5.75 7.75
N ILE A 190 -5.98 4.75 8.18
CA ILE A 190 -5.34 4.73 9.50
C ILE A 190 -4.37 5.91 9.63
N PHE A 191 -3.49 6.12 8.65
CA PHE A 191 -2.47 7.16 8.69
C PHE A 191 -3.03 8.57 8.48
N SER A 192 -4.12 8.73 7.73
CA SER A 192 -4.83 10.01 7.63
C SER A 192 -5.40 10.46 8.96
N PHE A 193 -5.76 9.53 9.84
CA PHE A 193 -6.17 9.88 11.20
C PHE A 193 -4.96 10.28 12.05
N PHE A 194 -3.83 9.59 11.91
CA PHE A 194 -2.63 9.89 12.68
C PHE A 194 -1.88 11.14 12.21
N SER A 195 -2.02 11.54 10.96
CA SER A 195 -1.31 12.71 10.39
C SER A 195 -1.61 13.99 11.17
N ASP A 196 -2.84 14.16 11.64
CA ASP A 196 -3.25 15.36 12.38
C ASP A 196 -2.56 15.40 13.75
N PHE A 197 -2.39 14.24 14.39
CA PHE A 197 -1.68 14.11 15.65
C PHE A 197 -0.16 14.24 15.50
N THR A 198 0.42 13.63 14.46
CA THR A 198 1.87 13.74 14.21
C THR A 198 2.27 15.16 13.83
N TYR A 199 1.40 15.89 13.13
CA TYR A 199 1.57 17.31 12.83
C TYR A 199 1.70 18.14 14.12
N GLN A 200 0.85 17.86 15.12
CA GLN A 200 0.88 18.55 16.42
C GLN A 200 2.09 18.14 17.28
N ALA A 201 2.47 16.86 17.25
CA ALA A 201 3.53 16.32 18.12
C ALA A 201 4.93 16.88 17.82
N LYS A 202 5.18 17.44 16.62
CA LYS A 202 6.45 18.03 16.09
C LYS A 202 7.70 17.12 16.18
N SER A 203 8.06 16.62 17.37
CA SER A 203 9.13 15.66 17.62
C SER A 203 8.93 14.93 18.94
N PHE A 204 9.32 13.66 19.02
CA PHE A 204 9.43 12.93 20.29
C PHE A 204 10.84 13.02 20.84
N LYS A 205 10.97 13.38 22.12
CA LYS A 205 12.29 13.56 22.78
C LYS A 205 12.96 12.24 23.18
N THR A 206 12.19 11.16 23.33
CA THR A 206 12.69 9.86 23.74
C THR A 206 12.03 8.74 22.93
N LYS A 207 12.74 7.61 22.77
CA LYS A 207 12.20 6.40 22.13
C LYS A 207 11.03 5.82 22.93
N SER A 208 11.06 5.91 24.27
CA SER A 208 9.95 5.50 25.14
C SER A 208 8.72 6.37 24.93
N GLY A 209 8.89 7.69 24.80
CA GLY A 209 7.80 8.63 24.50
C GLY A 209 7.12 8.30 23.17
N LEU A 210 7.90 8.06 22.11
CA LEU A 210 7.38 7.63 20.81
C LEU A 210 6.63 6.29 20.90
N LYS A 211 7.17 5.32 21.64
CA LYS A 211 6.56 4.01 21.84
C LYS A 211 5.21 4.11 22.58
N ASN A 212 5.17 4.87 23.67
CA ASN A 212 3.96 5.06 24.46
C ASN A 212 2.88 5.80 23.65
N TRP A 213 3.28 6.82 22.91
CA TRP A 213 2.38 7.52 21.99
C TRP A 213 1.80 6.56 20.95
N ALA A 214 2.63 5.76 20.28
CA ALA A 214 2.17 4.81 19.26
C ALA A 214 1.21 3.78 19.87
N ALA A 215 1.55 3.19 21.02
CA ALA A 215 0.71 2.23 21.72
C ALA A 215 -0.67 2.82 22.08
N ASN A 216 -0.70 4.00 22.67
CA ASN A 216 -1.96 4.66 23.06
C ASN A 216 -2.79 5.05 21.83
N THR A 217 -2.15 5.60 20.80
CA THR A 217 -2.81 6.03 19.56
C THR A 217 -3.43 4.85 18.83
N PHE A 218 -2.70 3.74 18.71
CA PHE A 218 -3.19 2.55 18.02
C PHE A 218 -4.26 1.82 18.84
N ASN A 219 -4.13 1.78 20.16
CA ASN A 219 -5.17 1.25 21.03
C ASN A 219 -6.46 2.09 20.96
N ASN A 220 -6.34 3.42 20.95
CA ASN A 220 -7.48 4.32 20.79
C ASN A 220 -8.17 4.09 19.44
N TRP A 221 -7.39 4.01 18.35
CA TRP A 221 -7.94 3.71 17.02
C TRP A 221 -8.77 2.42 17.01
N ASN A 222 -8.24 1.34 17.59
CA ASN A 222 -8.93 0.05 17.61
C ASN A 222 -10.28 0.06 18.35
N HIS A 223 -10.48 0.98 19.31
CA HIS A 223 -11.71 1.11 20.10
C HIS A 223 -12.58 2.30 19.70
N ARG A 224 -12.06 3.21 18.85
CA ARG A 224 -12.77 4.39 18.40
C ARG A 224 -13.92 3.98 17.49
N LYS A 225 -15.12 4.44 17.81
CA LYS A 225 -16.30 4.27 16.96
C LYS A 225 -16.25 5.24 15.78
N PHE A 226 -16.59 4.77 14.59
CA PHE A 226 -16.74 5.65 13.43
C PHE A 226 -17.98 6.53 13.60
N ASN A 227 -17.86 7.81 13.24
CA ASN A 227 -18.96 8.78 13.35
C ASN A 227 -19.90 8.74 12.14
N THR A 228 -19.40 8.29 10.98
CA THR A 228 -20.12 8.33 9.70
C THR A 228 -19.86 7.08 8.87
N GLY A 229 -20.63 6.93 7.79
CA GLY A 229 -20.51 5.83 6.85
C GLY A 229 -21.12 4.51 7.33
N LYS A 230 -20.91 3.43 6.56
CA LYS A 230 -21.56 2.13 6.76
C LYS A 230 -21.25 1.42 8.09
N HIS A 231 -20.23 1.88 8.81
CA HIS A 231 -19.81 1.34 10.10
C HIS A 231 -20.00 2.34 11.24
N SER A 232 -20.87 3.34 11.06
CA SER A 232 -21.19 4.31 12.10
C SER A 232 -21.56 3.59 13.41
N GLY A 233 -21.01 4.07 14.53
CA GLY A 233 -21.22 3.49 15.85
C GLY A 233 -20.40 2.22 16.17
N LEU A 234 -19.63 1.69 15.22
CA LEU A 234 -18.76 0.52 15.41
C LEU A 234 -17.29 0.92 15.40
N SER A 235 -16.48 0.25 16.23
CA SER A 235 -15.02 0.33 16.20
C SER A 235 -14.42 -0.70 15.23
N PRO A 236 -13.13 -0.57 14.83
CA PRO A 236 -12.42 -1.62 14.10
C PRO A 236 -12.56 -3.00 14.76
N LEU A 237 -12.45 -3.08 16.09
CA LEU A 237 -12.60 -4.34 16.81
C LEU A 237 -14.04 -4.89 16.77
N ASP A 238 -15.06 -4.04 16.82
CA ASP A 238 -16.45 -4.47 16.69
C ASP A 238 -16.73 -5.08 15.31
N ILE A 239 -16.16 -4.47 14.26
CA ILE A 239 -16.28 -4.96 12.88
C ILE A 239 -15.62 -6.34 12.76
N ALA A 240 -14.39 -6.47 13.25
CA ALA A 240 -13.65 -7.74 13.21
C ALA A 240 -14.38 -8.85 14.00
N ARG A 241 -14.94 -8.54 15.18
CA ARG A 241 -15.71 -9.50 15.98
C ARG A 241 -16.97 -9.99 15.27
N LYS A 242 -17.68 -9.10 14.57
CA LYS A 242 -18.90 -9.46 13.82
C LYS A 242 -18.65 -10.44 12.67
N LYS A 243 -17.45 -10.43 12.08
CA LYS A 243 -17.08 -11.39 11.02
C LYS A 243 -16.87 -12.82 11.55
N GLY A 244 -16.64 -12.99 12.86
CA GLY A 244 -16.24 -14.27 13.44
C GLY A 244 -14.82 -14.69 13.01
N PRO A 245 -14.28 -15.79 13.56
CA PRO A 245 -13.02 -16.35 13.07
C PRO A 245 -13.18 -16.83 11.63
N PRO A 246 -12.12 -16.77 10.80
CA PRO A 246 -12.17 -17.34 9.45
C PRO A 246 -12.56 -18.83 9.54
N PRO A 247 -13.42 -19.33 8.64
CA PRO A 247 -13.79 -20.74 8.61
C PRO A 247 -12.53 -21.58 8.47
N LYS A 248 -12.36 -22.59 9.34
CA LYS A 248 -11.23 -23.52 9.27
C LYS A 248 -11.25 -24.18 7.88
N VAL A 249 -10.23 -23.92 7.08
CA VAL A 249 -10.01 -24.65 5.83
C VAL A 249 -9.75 -26.11 6.24
N LYS A 250 -10.67 -27.01 5.93
CA LYS A 250 -10.43 -28.45 6.05
C LYS A 250 -9.27 -28.77 5.11
N ARG A 251 -8.12 -29.13 5.68
CA ARG A 251 -7.00 -29.70 4.96
C ARG A 251 -7.37 -31.09 4.44
#